data_AF-A0A5N7BDB2-F1
#
_entry.id   AF-A0A5N7BDB2-F1
#
_cell.length_a   1.000
_cell.length_b   1.000
_cell.length_c   1.000
_cell.angle_alpha   90.00
_cell.angle_beta   90.00
_cell.angle_gamma   90.00
#
_symmetry.space_group_name_H-M   'P 1'
#
loop_
_entity.id
_entity.type
_entity.pdbx_description
1 polymer ?
#
loop_
_entity_poly.entity_id
_entity_poly.type
_entity_poly.pdbx_seq_one_letter_code
_entity_poly.pdbx_strand_id
1 'polypeptide(L)'
;MRQTEYHIPAGREVTVEEIDDVLNMLASRCRFSGLRVRRQRAAVDVDEALSPLYKARGIKHCCQMIGRRRMSIERRYDGEYCQIHIDLPGPSRSIQIFSKSSKDSTADRSGIHDVIRDSLRLGRLE
;
A
#
# COMPACT_ATOMS: atom_id res chain seq x y z
N MET A 1 22.17 21.52 27.67
CA MET A 1 22.59 20.71 26.51
C MET A 1 22.12 21.41 25.25
N ARG A 2 23.04 21.86 24.38
CA ARG A 2 22.74 22.63 23.16
C ARG A 2 22.09 21.71 22.12
N GLN A 3 20.96 22.16 21.56
CA GLN A 3 20.29 21.55 20.41
C GLN A 3 21.23 21.63 19.20
N THR A 4 21.56 20.49 18.60
CA THR A 4 22.12 20.44 17.26
C THR A 4 20.95 20.32 16.30
N GLU A 5 20.68 21.38 15.54
CA GLU A 5 19.68 21.44 14.49
C GLU A 5 20.00 20.41 13.41
N TYR A 6 19.16 19.38 13.29
CA TYR A 6 19.30 18.37 12.25
C TYR A 6 18.55 18.84 11.01
N HIS A 7 19.28 19.56 10.16
CA HIS A 7 18.83 20.05 8.87
C HIS A 7 18.59 18.87 7.91
N ILE A 8 17.35 18.67 7.47
CA ILE A 8 17.07 17.87 6.27
C ILE A 8 17.53 18.73 5.09
N PRO A 9 18.44 18.25 4.22
CA PRO A 9 18.83 19.01 3.05
C PRO A 9 17.57 19.37 2.26
N ALA A 10 17.37 20.65 1.99
CA ALA A 10 16.27 21.13 1.17
C ALA A 10 16.21 20.31 -0.13
N GLY A 11 15.06 19.70 -0.43
CA GLY A 11 14.86 18.85 -1.61
C GLY A 11 14.88 17.33 -1.38
N ARG A 12 14.82 16.84 -0.14
CA ARG A 12 14.62 15.41 0.19
C ARG A 12 13.32 15.12 0.96
N GLU A 13 12.36 16.03 0.87
CA GLU A 13 11.06 15.89 1.52
C GLU A 13 10.15 15.01 0.67
N VAL A 14 9.59 13.94 1.25
CA VAL A 14 8.66 13.06 0.53
C VAL A 14 7.25 13.63 0.58
N THR A 15 6.63 13.86 -0.58
CA THR A 15 5.29 14.45 -0.68
C THR A 15 4.17 13.40 -0.73
N VAL A 16 2.91 13.82 -0.55
CA VAL A 16 1.76 12.93 -0.67
C VAL A 16 1.59 12.48 -2.12
N GLU A 17 1.89 13.39 -3.05
CA GLU A 17 1.87 13.17 -4.49
C GLU A 17 2.89 12.10 -4.88
N GLU A 18 4.09 12.10 -4.30
CA GLU A 18 5.09 11.05 -4.54
C GLU A 18 4.62 9.67 -4.03
N ILE A 19 3.88 9.63 -2.92
CA ILE A 19 3.28 8.39 -2.41
C ILE A 19 2.20 7.90 -3.37
N ASP A 20 1.31 8.78 -3.81
CA ASP A 20 0.25 8.46 -4.76
C ASP A 20 0.80 8.01 -6.12
N ASP A 21 1.89 8.63 -6.59
CA ASP A 21 2.58 8.23 -7.81
C ASP A 21 3.17 6.82 -7.68
N VAL A 22 3.83 6.51 -6.55
CA VAL A 22 4.33 5.15 -6.26
C VAL A 22 3.19 4.14 -6.21
N LEU A 23 2.08 4.45 -5.55
CA LEU A 23 0.92 3.56 -5.47
C LEU A 23 0.28 3.34 -6.85
N ASN A 24 0.14 4.39 -7.65
CA ASN A 24 -0.37 4.30 -9.03
C ASN A 24 0.57 3.49 -9.93
N MET A 25 1.88 3.67 -9.79
CA MET A 25 2.90 2.87 -10.48
C MET A 25 2.78 1.38 -10.14
N LEU A 26 2.65 1.03 -8.85
CA LEU A 26 2.43 -0.34 -8.40
C LEU A 26 1.11 -0.91 -8.96
N ALA A 27 0.03 -0.13 -8.91
CA ALA A 27 -1.26 -0.50 -9.46
C ALA A 27 -1.21 -0.69 -10.99
N SER A 28 -0.35 0.03 -11.72
CA SER A 28 -0.24 -0.08 -13.19
C SER A 28 0.21 -1.47 -13.67
N ARG A 29 0.96 -2.22 -12.84
CA ARG A 29 1.38 -3.61 -13.14
C ARG A 29 0.36 -4.65 -12.73
N CYS A 30 -0.62 -4.28 -11.92
CA CYS A 30 -1.70 -5.17 -11.56
C CYS A 30 -2.59 -5.42 -12.79
N ARG A 31 -2.66 -6.68 -13.25
CA ARG A 31 -3.48 -7.08 -14.41
C ARG A 31 -4.99 -6.89 -14.21
N PHE A 32 -5.40 -6.50 -13.02
CA PHE A 32 -6.79 -6.28 -12.62
C PHE A 32 -7.13 -4.81 -12.47
N SER A 33 -6.12 -3.93 -12.43
CA SER A 33 -6.37 -2.49 -12.43
C SER A 33 -7.13 -2.07 -13.70
N GLY A 34 -7.91 -0.98 -13.59
CA GLY A 34 -8.65 -0.46 -14.74
C GLY A 34 -7.75 -0.16 -15.94
N LEU A 35 -8.30 -0.24 -17.15
CA LEU A 35 -7.55 -0.02 -18.40
C LEU A 35 -6.75 1.30 -18.41
N ARG A 36 -7.24 2.35 -17.74
CA ARG A 36 -6.55 3.64 -17.61
C ARG A 36 -5.27 3.53 -16.77
N VAL A 37 -5.33 2.81 -15.66
CA VAL A 37 -4.20 2.56 -14.75
C VAL A 37 -3.19 1.59 -15.39
N ARG A 38 -3.68 0.54 -16.08
CA ARG A 38 -2.82 -0.43 -16.77
C ARG A 38 -2.13 0.11 -18.02
N ARG A 39 -2.71 1.10 -18.72
CA ARG A 39 -2.09 1.73 -19.90
C ARG A 39 -0.85 2.55 -19.55
N GLN A 40 -0.69 2.94 -18.28
CA GLN A 40 0.49 3.67 -17.83
C GLN A 40 1.77 2.83 -17.77
N ARG A 41 1.74 1.51 -18.10
CA ARG A 41 2.85 0.52 -18.09
C ARG A 41 4.26 1.13 -17.91
N ALA A 42 4.56 1.55 -16.69
CA ALA A 42 5.91 1.89 -16.31
C ALA A 42 6.55 0.58 -15.86
N ALA A 43 7.74 0.27 -16.38
CA ALA A 43 8.52 -0.86 -15.90
C ALA A 43 9.04 -0.49 -14.50
N VAL A 44 8.20 -0.70 -13.49
CA VAL A 44 8.56 -0.42 -12.10
C VAL A 44 8.81 -1.77 -11.42
N ASP A 45 9.98 -1.89 -10.81
CA ASP A 45 10.28 -2.95 -9.87
C ASP A 45 9.65 -2.57 -8.52
N VAL A 46 8.76 -3.43 -8.03
CA VAL A 46 8.00 -3.22 -6.79
C VAL A 46 8.95 -3.10 -5.59
N ASP A 47 10.02 -3.90 -5.58
CA ASP A 47 11.00 -3.87 -4.50
C ASP A 47 11.86 -2.60 -4.61
N GLU A 48 12.16 -2.10 -5.83
CA GLU A 48 12.84 -0.82 -6.04
C GLU A 48 11.98 0.37 -5.61
N ALA A 49 10.69 0.39 -5.97
CA ALA A 49 9.77 1.48 -5.63
C ALA A 49 9.45 1.57 -4.13
N LEU A 50 9.50 0.44 -3.43
CA LEU A 50 9.26 0.36 -1.98
C LEU A 50 10.58 0.40 -1.17
N SER A 51 11.74 0.24 -1.81
CA SER A 51 13.06 0.34 -1.18
C SER A 51 13.29 1.67 -0.42
N PRO A 52 12.77 2.83 -0.87
CA PRO A 52 12.87 4.09 -0.13
C PRO A 52 12.02 4.15 1.15
N LEU A 53 11.19 3.15 1.46
CA LEU A 53 10.42 3.12 2.71
C LEU A 53 11.37 3.13 3.90
N TYR A 54 11.54 4.32 4.48
CA TYR A 54 12.48 4.53 5.55
C TYR A 54 12.05 3.78 6.81
N LYS A 55 12.90 2.89 7.29
CA LYS A 55 12.67 2.13 8.53
C LYS A 55 13.38 2.77 9.71
N ALA A 56 12.60 3.35 10.62
CA ALA A 56 13.12 3.76 11.92
C ALA A 56 13.64 2.54 12.71
N ARG A 57 14.73 2.74 13.46
CA ARG A 57 15.38 1.68 14.28
C ARG A 57 15.15 1.87 15.79
N GLY A 58 14.25 2.80 16.15
CA GLY A 58 13.88 3.12 17.52
C GLY A 58 13.01 4.38 17.56
N ILE A 59 12.37 4.65 18.70
CA ILE A 59 11.40 5.76 18.82
C ILE A 59 12.03 7.13 18.59
N LYS A 60 13.26 7.36 19.09
CA LYS A 60 13.99 8.61 18.86
C LYS A 60 14.29 8.82 17.37
N HIS A 61 14.74 7.76 16.69
CA HIS A 61 14.99 7.79 15.25
C HIS A 61 13.68 8.02 14.47
N CYS A 62 12.58 7.39 14.88
CA CYS A 62 11.25 7.60 14.31
C CYS A 62 10.79 9.07 14.44
N CYS A 63 10.88 9.64 15.66
CA CYS A 63 10.54 11.04 15.90
C CYS A 63 11.43 12.00 15.11
N GLN A 64 12.72 11.68 14.94
CA GLN A 64 13.64 12.44 14.08
C GLN A 64 13.25 12.36 12.61
N MET A 65 12.92 11.16 12.12
CA MET A 65 12.49 10.94 10.74
C MET A 65 11.17 11.65 10.46
N ILE A 66 10.19 11.56 11.36
CA ILE A 66 8.88 12.21 11.24
C ILE A 66 9.01 13.74 11.34
N GLY A 67 9.84 14.24 12.27
CA GLY A 67 9.99 15.66 12.52
C GLY A 67 8.72 16.29 13.10
N ARG A 68 8.34 17.47 12.58
CA ARG A 68 7.12 18.20 12.98
C ARG A 68 5.92 17.92 12.06
N ARG A 69 6.04 16.93 11.17
CA ARG A 69 5.00 16.60 10.19
C ARG A 69 3.79 15.98 10.88
N ARG A 70 2.59 16.29 10.38
CA ARG A 70 1.36 15.60 10.77
C ARG A 70 1.32 14.26 10.05
N MET A 71 1.21 13.16 10.80
CA MET A 71 1.29 11.80 10.27
C MET A 71 -0.02 11.04 10.47
N SER A 72 -0.35 10.15 9.53
CA SER A 72 -1.22 9.01 9.82
C SER A 72 -0.35 7.89 10.40
N ILE A 73 -0.81 7.23 11.47
CA ILE A 73 -0.08 6.17 12.14
C ILE A 73 -0.93 4.91 12.09
N GLU A 74 -0.39 3.86 11.50
CA GLU A 74 -1.02 2.54 11.44
C GLU A 74 -0.16 1.50 12.16
N ARG A 75 -0.81 0.50 12.77
CA ARG A 75 -0.12 -0.63 13.36
C ARG A 75 0.40 -1.55 12.25
N ARG A 76 1.72 -1.72 12.15
CA ARG A 76 2.30 -2.75 11.31
C ARG A 76 2.03 -4.13 11.92
N TYR A 77 1.26 -4.96 11.22
CA TYR A 77 1.07 -6.36 11.60
C TYR A 77 2.20 -7.22 11.05
N ASP A 78 2.68 -8.17 11.85
CA ASP A 78 3.69 -9.15 11.43
C ASP A 78 2.98 -10.35 10.81
N GLY A 79 2.56 -10.18 9.55
CA GLY A 79 1.84 -11.19 8.79
C GLY A 79 2.31 -11.26 7.34
N GLU A 80 1.68 -12.13 6.57
CA GLU A 80 1.96 -12.24 5.14
C GLU A 80 1.30 -11.11 4.36
N TYR A 81 2.09 -10.42 3.54
CA TYR A 81 1.55 -9.45 2.60
C TYR A 81 0.74 -10.16 1.51
N CYS A 82 -0.47 -9.66 1.25
CA CYS A 82 -1.30 -10.07 0.14
C CYS A 82 -1.95 -8.85 -0.54
N GLN A 83 -2.30 -9.01 -1.81
CA GLN A 83 -3.06 -8.04 -2.58
C GLN A 83 -4.49 -8.56 -2.73
N ILE A 84 -5.48 -7.77 -2.33
CA ILE A 84 -6.90 -8.13 -2.41
C ILE A 84 -7.53 -7.25 -3.48
N HIS A 85 -8.05 -7.85 -4.53
CA HIS A 85 -8.72 -7.16 -5.63
C HIS A 85 -10.22 -7.38 -5.49
N ILE A 86 -10.96 -6.27 -5.61
CA ILE A 86 -12.39 -6.25 -5.35
C ILE A 86 -13.14 -5.64 -6.53
N ASP A 87 -13.93 -6.48 -7.21
CA ASP A 87 -14.83 -6.06 -8.28
C ASP A 87 -16.20 -5.72 -7.68
N LEU A 88 -16.48 -4.43 -7.49
CA LEU A 88 -17.74 -3.93 -6.91
C LEU A 88 -19.02 -4.30 -7.71
N PRO A 89 -19.06 -4.29 -9.06
CA PRO A 89 -20.28 -4.61 -9.80
C PRO A 89 -20.50 -6.11 -10.09
N GLY A 90 -19.62 -7.02 -9.62
CA GLY A 90 -19.62 -8.43 -10.03
C GLY A 90 -20.45 -9.37 -9.14
N PRO A 91 -21.31 -10.26 -9.69
CA PRO A 91 -22.31 -10.99 -8.91
C PRO A 91 -21.87 -12.31 -8.23
N SER A 92 -20.58 -12.70 -8.20
CA SER A 92 -20.17 -13.93 -7.46
C SER A 92 -18.66 -14.15 -7.26
N ARG A 93 -17.79 -13.54 -8.07
CA ARG A 93 -16.31 -13.57 -7.91
C ARG A 93 -15.75 -12.18 -7.70
N SER A 94 -16.35 -11.43 -6.78
CA SER A 94 -15.92 -10.06 -6.52
C SER A 94 -14.58 -9.97 -5.81
N ILE A 95 -14.04 -11.04 -5.22
CA ILE A 95 -12.80 -10.98 -4.44
C ILE A 95 -11.76 -11.94 -5.01
N GLN A 96 -10.58 -11.43 -5.34
CA GLN A 96 -9.40 -12.20 -5.71
C GLN A 96 -8.22 -11.81 -4.80
N ILE A 97 -7.43 -12.78 -4.36
CA ILE A 97 -6.33 -12.53 -3.42
C ILE A 97 -5.03 -13.12 -3.98
N PHE A 98 -3.99 -12.29 -4.06
CA PHE A 98 -2.66 -12.66 -4.53
C PHE A 98 -1.64 -12.57 -3.40
N SER A 99 -0.67 -13.48 -3.38
CA SER A 99 0.49 -13.40 -2.47
C SER A 99 1.44 -12.24 -2.84
N LYS A 100 2.44 -11.99 -2.00
CA LYS A 100 3.58 -11.10 -2.36
C LYS A 100 4.21 -11.45 -3.72
N SER A 101 4.32 -12.73 -4.06
CA SER A 101 4.91 -13.21 -5.32
C SER A 101 3.91 -13.22 -6.49
N SER A 102 2.77 -12.54 -6.36
CA SER A 102 1.70 -12.49 -7.38
C SER A 102 1.07 -13.85 -7.71
N LYS A 103 1.26 -14.87 -6.87
CA LYS A 103 0.57 -16.16 -7.00
C LYS A 103 -0.88 -15.98 -6.56
N ASP A 104 -1.82 -16.51 -7.33
CA ASP A 104 -3.22 -16.55 -6.93
C ASP A 104 -3.36 -17.48 -5.71
N SER A 105 -3.87 -16.90 -4.62
CA SER A 105 -4.10 -17.56 -3.33
C SER A 105 -5.53 -17.32 -2.87
N THR A 106 -6.45 -17.05 -3.80
CA THR A 106 -7.84 -16.72 -3.48
C THR A 106 -8.53 -17.84 -2.71
N ALA A 107 -8.31 -19.08 -3.14
CA ALA A 107 -8.88 -20.27 -2.51
C ALA A 107 -8.31 -20.51 -1.10
N ASP A 108 -6.99 -20.41 -0.96
CA ASP A 108 -6.27 -20.60 0.31
C ASP A 108 -6.74 -19.58 1.38
N ARG A 109 -7.13 -18.38 0.94
CA ARG A 109 -7.61 -17.29 1.80
C ARG A 109 -9.12 -17.13 1.79
N SER A 110 -9.88 -18.17 1.43
CA SER A 110 -11.36 -18.13 1.42
C SER A 110 -11.98 -17.73 2.76
N GLY A 111 -11.35 -18.12 3.89
CA GLY A 111 -11.85 -17.82 5.24
C GLY A 111 -11.95 -16.34 5.61
N ILE A 112 -11.33 -15.42 4.86
CA ILE A 112 -11.44 -13.97 5.11
C ILE A 112 -12.42 -13.26 4.19
N HIS A 113 -13.03 -13.96 3.22
CA HIS A 113 -13.89 -13.33 2.21
C HIS A 113 -15.12 -12.67 2.82
N ASP A 114 -15.78 -13.32 3.77
CA ASP A 114 -17.00 -12.79 4.40
C ASP A 114 -16.69 -11.53 5.22
N VAL A 115 -15.59 -11.52 5.96
CA VAL A 115 -15.12 -10.34 6.70
C VAL A 115 -14.85 -9.17 5.76
N ILE A 116 -14.25 -9.41 4.59
CA ILE A 116 -14.01 -8.38 3.58
C ILE A 116 -15.35 -7.86 3.03
N ARG A 117 -16.29 -8.75 2.71
CA ARG A 117 -17.62 -8.36 2.23
C ARG A 117 -18.36 -7.51 3.25
N ASP A 118 -18.37 -7.91 4.51
CA ASP A 118 -19.04 -7.19 5.58
C ASP A 118 -18.41 -5.83 5.85
N SER A 119 -17.07 -5.78 5.92
CA SER A 119 -16.31 -4.55 6.17
C SER A 119 -16.52 -3.50 5.08
N LEU A 120 -16.61 -3.95 3.83
CA LEU A 120 -16.78 -3.08 2.66
C LEU A 120 -18.24 -3.00 2.18
N ARG A 121 -19.17 -3.64 2.89
CA ARG A 121 -20.61 -3.69 2.57
C ARG A 121 -20.90 -4.16 1.14
N LEU A 122 -20.11 -5.11 0.64
CA LEU A 122 -20.24 -5.64 -0.71
C LEU A 122 -21.49 -6.51 -0.84
N GLY A 123 -22.19 -6.40 -1.98
CA GLY A 123 -23.36 -7.25 -2.27
C GLY A 123 -24.63 -6.87 -1.50
N ARG A 124 -24.64 -5.74 -0.79
CA ARG A 124 -25.89 -5.15 -0.30
C ARG A 124 -26.53 -4.39 -1.47
N LEU A 125 -27.71 -4.84 -1.89
CA LEU A 125 -28.63 -4.00 -2.65
C LEU A 125 -29.11 -2.93 -1.67
N GLU A 126 -28.96 -1.66 -2.04
CA GLU A 126 -29.66 -0.57 -1.33
C GLU A 126 -31.18 -0.76 -1.43
#